data_AF-A0A166LV90-F1
#
_entry.id   AF-A0A166LV90-F1
#
_cell.length_a   1.000
_cell.length_b   1.000
_cell.length_c   1.000
_cell.angle_alpha   90.00
_cell.angle_beta   90.00
_cell.angle_gamma   90.00
#
_symmetry.space_group_name_H-M   'P 1'
#
loop_
_entity.id
_entity.type
_entity.pdbx_description
1 polymer ?
#
loop_
_entity_poly.entity_id
_entity_poly.type
_entity_poly.pdbx_seq_one_letter_code
_entity_poly.pdbx_strand_id
1 'polypeptide(L)'
;MRVVSALLALSAPLFARAAIVPEKRATVCNGNAALCNRSYGNVTFLGSHDSYAISSDPLALARDQEASLTDQLNAGVRMLQTQAHMDDNTLKFCHTSCLLFDGGSVADYLATVVTWLKANPNEVLSLLMTNPDGLSLPDVWAPVFAASGIVDFAYIPPSIPVKRGDWPTLGSLIDSGKRVVIFMDYGADGSDGGVVDYFLQEFTMIWEPPYDSTDNTFPCSVDRTSGPLSTSDHMYMLNHFYDKDVFGTGVLISDPVDAPTTNGVASILANAAGCAPLGDGLYPNFVLLDYVDLGNGLAAVNQMNGI
;
A
#
# COMPACT_ATOMS: atom_id res chain seq x y z
N MET A 1 56.58 -48.76 -44.45
CA MET A 1 56.50 -47.48 -43.70
C MET A 1 55.28 -46.70 -44.18
N ARG A 2 54.20 -46.67 -43.39
CA ARG A 2 53.03 -45.81 -43.64
C ARG A 2 53.12 -44.64 -42.67
N VAL A 3 53.21 -43.42 -43.19
CA VAL A 3 53.19 -42.20 -42.38
C VAL A 3 51.72 -41.74 -42.31
N VAL A 4 51.17 -41.71 -41.10
CA VAL A 4 49.83 -41.19 -40.82
C VAL A 4 50.00 -39.74 -40.36
N SER A 5 49.53 -38.79 -41.15
CA SER A 5 49.47 -37.38 -40.77
C SER A 5 48.21 -37.12 -39.96
N ALA A 6 48.37 -36.82 -38.67
CA ALA A 6 47.28 -36.37 -37.81
C ALA A 6 47.13 -34.84 -37.95
N LEU A 7 45.97 -34.39 -38.44
CA LEU A 7 45.57 -32.99 -38.37
C LEU A 7 44.99 -32.73 -36.96
N LEU A 8 45.69 -31.92 -36.15
CA LEU A 8 45.10 -31.32 -34.95
C LEU A 8 44.26 -30.11 -35.37
N ALA A 9 42.94 -30.20 -35.19
CA ALA A 9 42.05 -29.05 -35.25
C ALA A 9 42.11 -28.32 -33.90
N LEU A 10 42.67 -27.10 -33.89
CA LEU A 10 42.54 -26.20 -32.75
C LEU A 10 41.12 -25.62 -32.72
N SER A 11 40.30 -26.06 -31.77
CA SER A 11 39.06 -25.38 -31.40
C SER A 11 39.37 -24.20 -30.48
N ALA A 12 39.21 -22.98 -30.99
CA ALA A 12 39.25 -21.79 -30.16
C ALA A 12 37.92 -21.64 -29.39
N PRO A 13 37.93 -21.40 -28.07
CA PRO A 13 36.71 -21.13 -27.32
C PRO A 13 36.18 -19.75 -27.71
N LEU A 14 34.99 -19.72 -28.31
CA LEU A 14 34.22 -18.49 -28.51
C LEU A 14 33.70 -18.03 -27.14
N PHE A 15 34.38 -17.05 -26.54
CA PHE A 15 33.83 -16.29 -25.43
C PHE A 15 32.74 -15.35 -25.97
N ALA A 16 31.49 -15.81 -25.93
CA ALA A 16 30.34 -14.94 -26.13
C ALA A 16 30.29 -13.94 -24.96
N ARG A 17 30.71 -12.69 -25.19
CA ARG A 17 30.38 -11.59 -24.29
C ARG A 17 28.87 -11.41 -24.33
N ALA A 18 28.18 -11.79 -23.26
CA ALA A 18 26.80 -11.37 -23.05
C ALA A 18 26.79 -9.83 -23.12
N ALA A 19 26.04 -9.28 -24.07
CA ALA A 19 25.79 -7.86 -24.12
C ALA A 19 24.99 -7.52 -22.87
N ILE A 20 25.59 -6.77 -21.94
CA ILE A 20 24.88 -6.17 -20.82
C ILE A 20 23.96 -5.13 -21.47
N VAL A 21 22.69 -5.50 -21.66
CA VAL A 21 21.65 -4.53 -22.02
C VAL A 21 21.55 -3.60 -20.81
N PRO A 22 21.78 -2.28 -20.95
CA PRO A 22 21.61 -1.38 -19.84
C PRO A 22 20.14 -1.43 -19.42
N GLU A 23 19.90 -2.02 -18.26
CA GLU A 23 18.59 -2.03 -17.63
C GLU A 23 18.19 -0.58 -17.37
N LYS A 24 17.01 -0.19 -17.86
CA LYS A 24 16.53 1.20 -17.77
C LYS A 24 16.20 1.47 -16.31
N ARG A 25 17.16 2.01 -15.56
CA ARG A 25 16.98 2.36 -14.15
C ARG A 25 16.05 3.56 -14.00
N ALA A 26 15.09 3.44 -13.09
CA ALA A 26 14.31 4.56 -12.61
C ALA A 26 15.24 5.65 -12.04
N THR A 27 15.04 6.89 -12.51
CA THR A 27 15.82 8.06 -12.06
C THR A 27 15.02 8.96 -11.12
N VAL A 28 13.70 8.76 -11.08
CA VAL A 28 12.74 9.39 -10.16
C VAL A 28 11.79 8.28 -9.73
N CYS A 29 11.53 8.17 -8.43
CA CYS A 29 10.66 7.14 -7.87
C CYS A 29 9.70 7.83 -6.91
N ASN A 30 8.40 7.65 -7.11
CA ASN A 30 7.36 8.36 -6.35
C ASN A 30 7.61 9.87 -6.30
N GLY A 31 7.92 10.47 -7.45
CA GLY A 31 8.18 11.91 -7.59
C GLY A 31 9.55 12.42 -7.13
N ASN A 32 10.42 11.61 -6.51
CA ASN A 32 11.73 12.07 -6.04
C ASN A 32 12.89 11.07 -6.33
N ALA A 33 14.01 11.56 -6.84
CA ALA A 33 15.19 10.74 -7.16
C ALA A 33 15.86 10.09 -5.93
N ALA A 34 15.80 10.74 -4.77
CA ALA A 34 16.39 10.23 -3.53
C ALA A 34 15.69 8.95 -3.03
N LEU A 35 14.45 8.72 -3.44
CA LEU A 35 13.68 7.53 -3.05
C LEU A 35 14.06 6.27 -3.84
N CYS A 36 14.67 6.40 -5.03
CA CYS A 36 14.94 5.24 -5.89
C CYS A 36 15.87 4.20 -5.26
N ASN A 37 16.87 4.63 -4.49
CA ASN A 37 17.79 3.72 -3.80
C ASN A 37 17.31 3.33 -2.39
N ARG A 38 16.15 3.81 -1.95
CA ARG A 38 15.61 3.52 -0.62
C ARG A 38 14.80 2.23 -0.66
N SER A 39 15.01 1.36 0.33
CA SER A 39 14.16 0.18 0.54
C SER A 39 12.71 0.62 0.74
N TYR A 40 11.76 -0.10 0.14
CA TYR A 40 10.33 0.13 0.34
C TYR A 40 9.94 0.12 1.83
N GLY A 41 10.54 -0.80 2.62
CA GLY A 41 10.32 -0.86 4.06
C GLY A 41 10.98 0.29 4.85
N ASN A 42 11.71 1.19 4.19
CA ASN A 42 12.29 2.39 4.79
C ASN A 42 11.79 3.68 4.13
N VAL A 43 10.64 3.66 3.46
CA VAL A 43 9.97 4.86 2.92
C VAL A 43 8.67 5.07 3.69
N THR A 44 8.36 6.33 4.01
CA THR A 44 7.05 6.74 4.52
C THR A 44 6.16 7.18 3.35
N PHE A 45 5.00 6.58 3.19
CA PHE A 45 4.03 6.88 2.14
C PHE A 45 2.81 7.58 2.73
N LEU A 46 2.28 8.55 1.98
CA LEU A 46 0.95 9.08 2.25
C LEU A 46 -0.09 8.02 1.86
N GLY A 47 -1.03 7.75 2.75
CA GLY A 47 -2.13 6.82 2.56
C GLY A 47 -3.49 7.47 2.67
N SER A 48 -4.46 6.92 1.96
CA SER A 48 -5.88 7.29 2.03
C SER A 48 -6.65 6.17 2.71
N HIS A 49 -7.30 6.52 3.84
CA HIS A 49 -8.25 5.65 4.55
C HIS A 49 -9.54 5.57 3.72
N ASP A 50 -10.08 4.35 3.59
CA ASP A 50 -11.28 4.05 2.81
C ASP A 50 -11.37 4.87 1.50
N SER A 51 -10.33 4.76 0.68
CA SER A 51 -10.06 5.67 -0.45
C SER A 51 -11.14 5.68 -1.55
N TYR A 52 -12.10 4.76 -1.47
CA TYR A 52 -13.28 4.64 -2.33
C TYR A 52 -14.51 5.43 -1.81
N ALA A 53 -14.54 5.81 -0.53
CA ALA A 53 -15.67 6.46 0.12
C ALA A 53 -15.74 7.96 -0.22
N ILE A 54 -15.87 8.24 -1.52
CA ILE A 54 -15.71 9.58 -2.11
C ILE A 54 -17.07 10.28 -2.24
N SER A 55 -17.26 11.39 -1.54
CA SER A 55 -18.46 12.22 -1.69
C SER A 55 -18.19 13.67 -1.29
N SER A 56 -18.81 14.62 -1.98
CA SER A 56 -18.86 16.03 -1.55
C SER A 56 -20.16 16.39 -0.83
N ASP A 57 -21.06 15.42 -0.63
CA ASP A 57 -22.32 15.64 0.09
C ASP A 57 -22.06 15.63 1.60
N PRO A 58 -22.25 16.74 2.32
CA PRO A 58 -22.05 16.79 3.76
C PRO A 58 -22.97 15.83 4.54
N LEU A 59 -24.07 15.36 3.93
CA LEU A 59 -25.01 14.40 4.52
C LEU A 59 -24.59 12.94 4.31
N ALA A 60 -23.61 12.65 3.47
CA ALA A 60 -23.03 11.31 3.35
C ALA A 60 -22.08 11.08 4.53
N LEU A 61 -22.60 10.59 5.65
CA LEU A 61 -21.88 10.53 6.93
C LEU A 61 -20.78 9.47 6.99
N ALA A 62 -20.79 8.48 6.10
CA ALA A 62 -19.79 7.42 6.00
C ALA A 62 -18.82 7.66 4.81
N ARG A 63 -18.50 8.93 4.56
CA ARG A 63 -17.53 9.35 3.54
C ARG A 63 -16.21 9.68 4.21
N ASP A 64 -15.12 9.32 3.54
CA ASP A 64 -13.77 9.58 4.03
C ASP A 64 -12.99 10.50 3.10
N GLN A 65 -13.43 10.67 1.86
CA GLN A 65 -12.69 11.43 0.86
C GLN A 65 -13.62 12.37 0.08
N GLU A 66 -13.10 13.54 -0.33
CA GLU A 66 -13.76 14.42 -1.30
C GLU A 66 -13.08 14.35 -2.68
N ALA A 67 -11.77 14.13 -2.69
CA ALA A 67 -10.99 13.95 -3.92
C ALA A 67 -11.31 12.62 -4.62
N SER A 68 -11.40 12.67 -5.96
CA SER A 68 -11.51 11.46 -6.77
C SER A 68 -10.29 10.55 -6.56
N LEU A 69 -10.43 9.25 -6.78
CA LEU A 69 -9.31 8.31 -6.64
C LEU A 69 -8.08 8.72 -7.46
N THR A 70 -8.28 9.25 -8.66
CA THR A 70 -7.18 9.74 -9.50
C THR A 70 -6.54 10.99 -8.90
N ASP A 71 -7.33 11.89 -8.31
CA ASP A 71 -6.81 13.10 -7.66
C ASP A 71 -6.03 12.76 -6.39
N GLN A 72 -6.48 11.79 -5.59
CA GLN A 72 -5.73 11.27 -4.44
C GLN A 72 -4.34 10.77 -4.88
N LEU A 73 -4.29 9.93 -5.93
CA LEU A 73 -3.04 9.42 -6.50
C LEU A 73 -2.16 10.56 -7.06
N ASN A 74 -2.74 11.54 -7.75
CA ASN A 74 -2.01 12.70 -8.26
C ASN A 74 -1.49 13.62 -7.14
N ALA A 75 -2.18 13.67 -6.00
CA ALA A 75 -1.77 14.40 -4.81
C ALA A 75 -0.64 13.72 -4.01
N GLY A 76 -0.17 12.54 -4.45
CA GLY A 76 0.97 11.84 -3.86
C GLY A 76 0.59 10.69 -2.93
N VAL A 77 -0.68 10.31 -2.84
CA VAL A 77 -1.10 9.09 -2.13
C VAL A 77 -0.47 7.87 -2.81
N ARG A 78 0.20 7.04 -2.03
CA ARG A 78 0.86 5.79 -2.48
C ARG A 78 0.49 4.58 -1.63
N MET A 79 -0.50 4.72 -0.76
CA MET A 79 -1.19 3.64 -0.08
C MET A 79 -2.69 3.88 -0.18
N LEU A 80 -3.43 2.91 -0.73
CA LEU A 80 -4.88 2.95 -0.80
C LEU A 80 -5.41 1.85 0.11
N GLN A 81 -6.03 2.22 1.23
CA GLN A 81 -6.73 1.27 2.09
C GLN A 81 -8.22 1.27 1.71
N THR A 82 -8.80 0.08 1.71
CA THR A 82 -10.18 -0.16 1.27
C THR A 82 -10.84 -1.20 2.16
N GLN A 83 -12.18 -1.28 2.10
CA GLN A 83 -12.99 -2.29 2.77
C GLN A 83 -13.99 -2.87 1.80
N ALA A 84 -14.02 -4.19 1.67
CA ALA A 84 -14.90 -4.86 0.71
C ALA A 84 -15.95 -5.74 1.36
N HIS A 85 -17.10 -5.78 0.70
CA HIS A 85 -18.24 -6.59 1.06
C HIS A 85 -18.86 -7.23 -0.19
N MET A 86 -19.56 -8.35 -0.01
CA MET A 86 -20.42 -8.89 -1.06
C MET A 86 -21.78 -8.20 -1.03
N ASP A 87 -22.17 -7.62 -2.16
CA ASP A 87 -23.48 -6.98 -2.35
C ASP A 87 -24.06 -7.38 -3.71
N ASP A 88 -25.27 -7.94 -3.72
CA ASP A 88 -25.94 -8.46 -4.91
C ASP A 88 -25.03 -9.32 -5.82
N ASN A 89 -24.26 -10.23 -5.21
CA ASN A 89 -23.27 -11.11 -5.87
C ASN A 89 -22.10 -10.39 -6.55
N THR A 90 -21.88 -9.12 -6.23
CA THR A 90 -20.73 -8.34 -6.70
C THR A 90 -19.84 -8.01 -5.52
N LEU A 91 -18.53 -8.20 -5.68
CA LEU A 91 -17.55 -7.70 -4.72
C LEU A 91 -17.44 -6.17 -4.88
N LYS A 92 -17.84 -5.44 -3.84
CA LYS A 92 -17.86 -3.97 -3.83
C LYS A 92 -17.02 -3.43 -2.69
N PHE A 93 -16.53 -2.20 -2.84
CA PHE A 93 -15.97 -1.47 -1.72
C PHE A 93 -17.07 -0.67 -1.01
N CYS A 94 -17.23 -0.91 0.29
CA CYS A 94 -18.32 -0.37 1.09
C CYS A 94 -17.88 -0.09 2.52
N HIS A 95 -18.31 1.04 3.09
CA HIS A 95 -17.91 1.44 4.43
C HIS A 95 -18.83 0.78 5.46
N THR A 96 -18.34 -0.24 6.14
CA THR A 96 -19.05 -1.15 7.05
C THR A 96 -20.13 -2.00 6.39
N SER A 97 -20.87 -1.45 5.43
CA SER A 97 -21.83 -2.12 4.55
C SER A 97 -22.21 -1.21 3.39
N CYS A 98 -22.65 -1.77 2.26
CA CYS A 98 -23.05 -0.97 1.08
C CYS A 98 -24.32 -0.12 1.30
N LEU A 99 -25.05 -0.36 2.40
CA LEU A 99 -26.15 0.50 2.82
C LEU A 99 -25.65 1.84 3.40
N LEU A 100 -24.51 1.83 4.08
CA LEU A 100 -23.95 3.02 4.72
C LEU A 100 -23.14 3.84 3.72
N PHE A 101 -22.33 3.16 2.91
CA PHE A 101 -21.68 3.77 1.75
C PHE A 101 -21.36 2.70 0.70
N ASP A 102 -21.72 2.94 -0.56
CA ASP A 102 -21.35 2.10 -1.71
C ASP A 102 -20.43 2.92 -2.63
N GLY A 103 -19.13 2.57 -2.66
CA GLY A 103 -18.16 3.18 -3.56
C GLY A 103 -17.99 2.47 -4.90
N GLY A 104 -18.85 1.49 -5.19
CA GLY A 104 -18.87 0.74 -6.42
C GLY A 104 -18.07 -0.57 -6.39
N SER A 105 -17.94 -1.19 -7.55
CA SER A 105 -17.31 -2.49 -7.68
C SER A 105 -15.79 -2.42 -7.48
N VAL A 106 -15.22 -3.46 -6.86
CA VAL A 106 -13.76 -3.61 -6.75
C VAL A 106 -13.12 -3.63 -8.14
N ALA A 107 -13.79 -4.20 -9.13
CA ALA A 107 -13.32 -4.26 -10.51
C ALA A 107 -13.11 -2.86 -11.13
N ASP A 108 -14.09 -1.96 -11.01
CA ASP A 108 -14.03 -0.61 -11.58
C ASP A 108 -12.98 0.26 -10.86
N TYR A 109 -12.90 0.11 -9.54
CA TYR A 109 -11.86 0.75 -8.72
C TYR A 109 -10.46 0.34 -9.18
N LEU A 110 -10.19 -0.97 -9.30
CA LEU A 110 -8.89 -1.48 -9.76
C LEU A 110 -8.60 -1.09 -11.21
N ALA A 111 -9.61 -1.03 -12.09
CA ALA A 111 -9.44 -0.55 -13.46
C ALA A 111 -8.96 0.90 -13.52
N THR A 112 -9.46 1.76 -12.60
CA THR A 112 -8.98 3.13 -12.44
C THR A 112 -7.52 3.16 -11.99
N VAL A 113 -7.16 2.38 -10.96
CA VAL A 113 -5.78 2.25 -10.47
C VAL A 113 -4.84 1.77 -11.57
N VAL A 114 -5.21 0.73 -12.32
CA VAL A 114 -4.41 0.18 -13.43
C VAL A 114 -4.22 1.20 -14.54
N THR A 115 -5.26 1.97 -14.87
CA THR A 115 -5.17 3.05 -15.85
C THR A 115 -4.17 4.11 -15.42
N TRP A 116 -4.23 4.53 -14.14
CA TRP A 116 -3.29 5.49 -13.58
C TRP A 116 -1.87 4.94 -13.54
N LEU A 117 -1.67 3.69 -13.11
CA LEU A 117 -0.36 3.04 -13.09
C LEU A 117 0.26 3.00 -14.50
N LYS A 118 -0.51 2.68 -15.54
CA LYS A 118 -0.02 2.67 -16.93
C LYS A 118 0.45 4.05 -17.40
N ALA A 119 -0.23 5.11 -16.97
CA ALA A 119 0.17 6.48 -17.26
C ALA A 119 1.38 6.97 -16.44
N ASN A 120 1.63 6.36 -15.27
CA ASN A 120 2.67 6.76 -14.33
C ASN A 120 3.65 5.60 -14.05
N PRO A 121 4.63 5.35 -14.93
CA PRO A 121 5.49 4.15 -14.86
C PRO A 121 6.51 4.17 -13.71
N ASN A 122 6.76 5.32 -13.09
CA ASN A 122 7.78 5.51 -12.05
C ASN A 122 7.20 5.50 -10.63
N GLU A 123 6.02 4.88 -10.48
CA GLU A 123 5.24 4.90 -9.24
C GLU A 123 5.13 3.49 -8.67
N VAL A 124 5.48 3.37 -7.39
CA VAL A 124 5.24 2.20 -6.54
C VAL A 124 4.04 2.49 -5.64
N LEU A 125 3.05 1.60 -5.69
CA LEU A 125 1.78 1.73 -4.98
C LEU A 125 1.60 0.57 -4.00
N SER A 126 1.02 0.86 -2.85
CA SER A 126 0.56 -0.12 -1.89
C SER A 126 -0.96 -0.15 -1.87
N LEU A 127 -1.52 -1.35 -1.86
CA LEU A 127 -2.94 -1.59 -1.71
C LEU A 127 -3.16 -2.36 -0.43
N LEU A 128 -4.06 -1.89 0.43
CA LEU A 128 -4.51 -2.62 1.60
C LEU A 128 -6.00 -2.90 1.50
N MET A 129 -6.35 -4.17 1.53
CA MET A 129 -7.72 -4.64 1.40
C MET A 129 -8.16 -5.17 2.76
N THR A 130 -9.14 -4.53 3.37
CA THR A 130 -9.82 -5.10 4.52
C THR A 130 -10.94 -6.03 4.06
N ASN A 131 -10.94 -7.24 4.60
CA ASN A 131 -11.82 -8.35 4.25
C ASN A 131 -12.65 -8.77 5.48
N PRO A 132 -13.51 -7.89 6.02
CA PRO A 132 -14.22 -8.11 7.28
C PRO A 132 -15.20 -9.30 7.20
N ASP A 133 -15.73 -9.57 6.01
CA ASP A 133 -16.66 -10.68 5.76
C ASP A 133 -15.96 -12.05 5.63
N GLY A 134 -14.63 -12.10 5.65
CA GLY A 134 -13.85 -13.33 5.50
C GLY A 134 -14.07 -14.01 4.14
N LEU A 135 -14.20 -13.21 3.08
CA LEU A 135 -14.45 -13.71 1.73
C LEU A 135 -13.23 -14.45 1.20
N SER A 136 -13.45 -15.57 0.50
CA SER A 136 -12.39 -16.40 -0.10
C SER A 136 -11.53 -15.58 -1.07
N LEU A 137 -10.25 -15.43 -0.76
CA LEU A 137 -9.27 -14.81 -1.64
C LEU A 137 -9.13 -15.56 -2.98
N PRO A 138 -8.99 -16.90 -3.03
CA PRO A 138 -8.86 -17.61 -4.31
C PRO A 138 -10.14 -17.59 -5.16
N ASP A 139 -11.33 -17.67 -4.55
CA ASP A 139 -12.58 -17.82 -5.30
C ASP A 139 -13.31 -16.50 -5.58
N VAL A 140 -13.12 -15.48 -4.74
CA VAL A 140 -13.82 -14.19 -4.85
C VAL A 140 -12.87 -13.07 -5.27
N TRP A 141 -11.77 -12.86 -4.54
CA TRP A 141 -10.88 -11.72 -4.78
C TRP A 141 -9.97 -11.91 -6.01
N ALA A 142 -9.29 -13.05 -6.11
CA ALA A 142 -8.30 -13.31 -7.14
C ALA A 142 -8.86 -13.22 -8.58
N PRO A 143 -10.09 -13.70 -8.89
CA PRO A 143 -10.67 -13.52 -10.21
C PRO A 143 -10.88 -12.04 -10.58
N VAL A 144 -11.31 -11.21 -9.62
CA VAL A 144 -11.51 -9.76 -9.82
C VAL A 144 -10.17 -9.06 -10.05
N PHE A 145 -9.16 -9.37 -9.24
CA PHE A 145 -7.81 -8.82 -9.39
C PHE A 145 -7.18 -9.22 -10.71
N ALA A 146 -7.29 -10.49 -11.11
CA ALA A 146 -6.78 -10.97 -12.40
C ALA A 146 -7.48 -10.27 -13.57
N ALA A 147 -8.81 -10.13 -13.53
CA ALA A 147 -9.58 -9.47 -14.59
C ALA A 147 -9.24 -7.99 -14.75
N SER A 148 -8.90 -7.29 -13.65
CA SER A 148 -8.47 -5.88 -13.70
C SER A 148 -7.12 -5.67 -14.38
N GLY A 149 -6.28 -6.71 -14.45
CA GLY A 149 -4.90 -6.64 -14.92
C GLY A 149 -3.91 -6.08 -13.90
N ILE A 150 -4.32 -5.83 -12.65
CA ILE A 150 -3.42 -5.29 -11.63
C ILE A 150 -2.34 -6.30 -11.20
N VAL A 151 -2.63 -7.60 -11.31
CA VAL A 151 -1.71 -8.70 -10.99
C VAL A 151 -0.42 -8.63 -11.82
N ASP A 152 -0.46 -8.06 -13.03
CA ASP A 152 0.73 -7.87 -13.86
C ASP A 152 1.77 -6.95 -13.20
N PHE A 153 1.33 -6.06 -12.32
CA PHE A 153 2.19 -5.14 -11.55
C PHE A 153 2.49 -5.63 -10.14
N ALA A 154 1.88 -6.73 -9.68
CA ALA A 154 2.00 -7.17 -8.30
C ALA A 154 3.40 -7.73 -7.99
N TYR A 155 4.01 -7.23 -6.93
CA TYR A 155 5.25 -7.77 -6.38
C TYR A 155 4.97 -8.95 -5.46
N ILE A 156 5.61 -10.07 -5.77
CA ILE A 156 5.56 -11.30 -4.96
C ILE A 156 6.94 -11.45 -4.29
N PRO A 157 7.02 -11.36 -2.95
CA PRO A 157 8.28 -11.55 -2.25
C PRO A 157 8.72 -13.02 -2.34
N PRO A 158 10.04 -13.29 -2.32
CA PRO A 158 10.56 -14.66 -2.38
C PRO A 158 10.29 -15.48 -1.11
N SER A 159 9.93 -14.81 -0.01
CA SER A 159 9.58 -15.41 1.27
C SER A 159 8.67 -14.48 2.07
N ILE A 160 7.73 -15.06 2.81
CA ILE A 160 6.85 -14.36 3.74
C ILE A 160 7.03 -14.92 5.17
N PRO A 161 6.97 -14.09 6.23
CA PRO A 161 6.86 -12.64 6.20
C PRO A 161 8.16 -11.94 5.78
N VAL A 162 8.06 -10.74 5.22
CA VAL A 162 9.21 -9.89 4.85
C VAL A 162 9.49 -8.91 5.98
N LYS A 163 10.71 -8.91 6.51
CA LYS A 163 11.12 -7.91 7.50
C LYS A 163 11.22 -6.54 6.87
N ARG A 164 11.00 -5.50 7.67
CA ARG A 164 11.15 -4.10 7.28
C ARG A 164 12.43 -3.81 6.48
N GLY A 165 13.57 -4.33 6.92
CA GLY A 165 14.87 -4.10 6.26
C GLY A 165 15.12 -4.93 4.99
N ASP A 166 14.31 -5.96 4.73
CA ASP A 166 14.54 -6.94 3.65
C ASP A 166 13.75 -6.61 2.37
N TRP A 167 12.91 -5.56 2.40
CA TRP A 167 12.18 -5.12 1.22
C TRP A 167 13.13 -4.57 0.14
N PRO A 168 12.84 -4.82 -1.15
CA PRO A 168 13.61 -4.25 -2.26
C PRO A 168 13.51 -2.72 -2.30
N THR A 169 14.39 -2.08 -3.06
CA THR A 169 14.33 -0.64 -3.28
C THR A 169 13.17 -0.25 -4.20
N LEU A 170 12.68 0.99 -4.11
CA LEU A 170 11.66 1.48 -5.04
C LEU A 170 12.12 1.44 -6.50
N GLY A 171 13.39 1.77 -6.76
CA GLY A 171 13.98 1.66 -8.08
C GLY A 171 13.93 0.23 -8.60
N SER A 172 14.27 -0.77 -7.78
CA SER A 172 14.18 -2.19 -8.16
C SER A 172 12.73 -2.64 -8.46
N LEU A 173 11.76 -2.19 -7.67
CA LEU A 173 10.34 -2.48 -7.92
C LEU A 173 9.89 -1.90 -9.26
N ILE A 174 10.24 -0.65 -9.55
CA ILE A 174 9.93 0.02 -10.84
C ILE A 174 10.63 -0.68 -12.00
N ASP A 175 11.94 -0.94 -11.89
CA ASP A 175 12.74 -1.55 -12.95
C ASP A 175 12.23 -2.95 -13.32
N SER A 176 11.74 -3.71 -12.33
CA SER A 176 11.14 -5.03 -12.55
C SER A 176 9.72 -4.98 -13.16
N GLY A 177 9.08 -3.81 -13.16
CA GLY A 177 7.66 -3.64 -13.48
C GLY A 177 6.70 -4.14 -12.38
N LYS A 178 7.21 -4.76 -11.31
CA LYS A 178 6.46 -5.26 -10.16
C LYS A 178 6.41 -4.19 -9.07
N ARG A 179 5.49 -3.25 -9.24
CA ARG A 179 5.42 -1.97 -8.53
C ARG A 179 4.12 -1.76 -7.77
N VAL A 180 3.35 -2.83 -7.54
CA VAL A 180 2.19 -2.83 -6.65
C VAL A 180 2.43 -3.86 -5.54
N VAL A 181 2.34 -3.45 -4.28
CA VAL A 181 2.40 -4.35 -3.12
C VAL A 181 1.00 -4.45 -2.54
N ILE A 182 0.46 -5.67 -2.40
CA ILE A 182 -0.94 -5.87 -2.00
C ILE A 182 -0.98 -6.59 -0.66
N PHE A 183 -1.56 -5.95 0.34
CA PHE A 183 -1.80 -6.50 1.67
C PHE A 183 -3.28 -6.81 1.85
N MET A 184 -3.54 -7.88 2.59
CA MET A 184 -4.86 -8.27 3.10
C MET A 184 -4.77 -8.31 4.62
N ASP A 185 -5.77 -7.76 5.30
CA ASP A 185 -5.87 -7.83 6.77
C ASP A 185 -6.07 -9.28 7.24
N TYR A 186 -6.90 -10.05 6.54
CA TYR A 186 -7.25 -11.44 6.85
C TYR A 186 -7.37 -12.32 5.58
N GLY A 187 -7.19 -13.63 5.76
CA GLY A 187 -7.36 -14.67 4.72
C GLY A 187 -6.10 -15.04 3.94
N ALA A 188 -5.11 -14.15 3.85
CA ALA A 188 -3.89 -14.38 3.06
C ALA A 188 -2.93 -15.46 3.63
N ASP A 189 -3.27 -16.08 4.76
CA ASP A 189 -2.58 -17.27 5.29
C ASP A 189 -3.03 -18.58 4.63
N GLY A 190 -4.03 -18.52 3.74
CA GLY A 190 -4.62 -19.66 3.05
C GLY A 190 -5.66 -20.42 3.87
N SER A 191 -6.08 -19.89 5.02
CA SER A 191 -7.15 -20.45 5.85
C SER A 191 -8.53 -20.44 5.18
N ASP A 192 -8.66 -19.68 4.10
CA ASP A 192 -9.89 -19.39 3.35
C ASP A 192 -10.07 -20.21 2.06
N GLY A 193 -9.20 -21.21 1.81
CA GLY A 193 -9.32 -22.12 0.66
C GLY A 193 -8.06 -22.23 -0.19
N GLY A 194 -7.05 -21.40 0.05
CA GLY A 194 -5.74 -21.53 -0.59
C GLY A 194 -4.93 -20.24 -0.59
N VAL A 195 -3.63 -20.37 -0.82
CA VAL A 195 -2.74 -19.21 -0.91
C VAL A 195 -2.84 -18.58 -2.30
N VAL A 196 -2.96 -17.26 -2.33
CA VAL A 196 -2.81 -16.43 -3.53
C VAL A 196 -1.54 -15.60 -3.35
N ASP A 197 -0.45 -15.97 -4.03
CA ASP A 197 0.92 -15.54 -3.70
C ASP A 197 1.17 -14.02 -3.69
N TYR A 198 0.33 -13.22 -4.36
CA TYR A 198 0.44 -11.76 -4.38
C TYR A 198 -0.38 -11.04 -3.30
N PHE A 199 -1.22 -11.76 -2.55
CA PHE A 199 -1.92 -11.23 -1.38
C PHE A 199 -1.06 -11.48 -0.14
N LEU A 200 -0.52 -10.41 0.45
CA LEU A 200 0.38 -10.49 1.59
C LEU A 200 -0.39 -10.30 2.89
N GLN A 201 -0.05 -11.08 3.92
CA GLN A 201 -0.67 -10.94 5.25
C GLN A 201 -0.20 -9.65 5.93
N GLU A 202 -1.10 -8.67 6.04
CA GLU A 202 -0.84 -7.37 6.67
C GLU A 202 -0.22 -7.55 8.04
N PHE A 203 -0.94 -8.16 8.99
CA PHE A 203 -0.53 -8.15 10.41
C PHE A 203 0.76 -8.91 10.71
N THR A 204 1.28 -9.73 9.79
CA THR A 204 2.58 -10.40 9.93
C THR A 204 3.76 -9.54 9.48
N MET A 205 3.49 -8.41 8.79
CA MET A 205 4.48 -7.55 8.14
C MET A 205 4.28 -6.06 8.47
N ILE A 206 3.07 -5.66 8.84
CA ILE A 206 2.63 -4.32 9.21
C ILE A 206 1.89 -4.43 10.55
N TRP A 207 2.23 -3.61 11.53
CA TRP A 207 1.33 -3.38 12.67
C TRP A 207 0.69 -1.99 12.57
N GLU A 208 -0.42 -1.83 13.26
CA GLU A 208 -1.10 -0.54 13.38
C GLU A 208 -1.51 -0.23 14.83
N PRO A 209 -1.58 1.06 15.19
CA PRO A 209 -2.19 1.49 16.43
C PRO A 209 -3.72 1.38 16.38
N PRO A 210 -4.41 1.56 17.51
CA PRO A 210 -5.87 1.65 17.51
C PRO A 210 -6.34 2.69 16.48
N TYR A 211 -7.39 2.33 15.74
CA TYR A 211 -8.11 3.22 14.83
C TYR A 211 -9.32 3.84 15.55
N ASP A 212 -10.16 4.57 14.83
CA ASP A 212 -11.36 5.24 15.35
C ASP A 212 -11.06 6.27 16.46
N SER A 213 -9.99 7.05 16.27
CA SER A 213 -9.50 7.94 17.32
C SER A 213 -10.38 9.18 17.48
N THR A 214 -10.92 9.34 18.69
CA THR A 214 -11.58 10.59 19.14
C THR A 214 -10.65 11.48 19.97
N ASP A 215 -9.39 11.08 20.13
CA ASP A 215 -8.30 11.87 20.71
C ASP A 215 -7.39 12.40 19.60
N ASN A 216 -7.40 13.73 19.40
CA ASN A 216 -6.65 14.40 18.34
C ASN A 216 -5.13 14.46 18.59
N THR A 217 -4.66 13.91 19.73
CA THR A 217 -3.24 13.70 20.00
C THR A 217 -2.73 12.35 19.51
N PHE A 218 -3.63 11.44 19.10
CA PHE A 218 -3.31 10.11 18.56
C PHE A 218 -2.33 9.33 19.46
N PRO A 219 -2.72 9.01 20.71
CA PRO A 219 -1.85 8.26 21.61
C PRO A 219 -1.49 6.90 21.00
N CYS A 220 -0.19 6.68 20.83
CA CYS A 220 0.29 5.51 20.08
C CYS A 220 0.54 4.29 20.97
N SER A 221 0.07 3.14 20.50
CA SER A 221 0.40 1.82 21.04
C SER A 221 0.41 0.80 19.91
N VAL A 222 1.14 -0.30 20.06
CA VAL A 222 0.99 -1.45 19.16
C VAL A 222 -0.33 -2.13 19.51
N ASP A 223 -1.22 -2.32 18.54
CA ASP A 223 -2.51 -2.97 18.75
C ASP A 223 -2.70 -4.16 17.81
N ARG A 224 -2.98 -3.92 16.53
CA ARG A 224 -3.21 -5.00 15.55
C ARG A 224 -1.87 -5.45 14.94
N THR A 225 -1.46 -6.66 15.30
CA THR A 225 -0.22 -7.32 14.85
C THR A 225 -0.32 -8.83 15.03
N SER A 226 0.43 -9.60 14.25
CA SER A 226 0.46 -11.07 14.33
C SER A 226 1.79 -11.64 13.82
N GLY A 227 1.92 -12.96 13.84
CA GLY A 227 3.06 -13.65 13.24
C GLY A 227 4.36 -13.57 14.05
N PRO A 228 5.48 -13.99 13.44
CA PRO A 228 6.74 -14.23 14.17
C PRO A 228 7.67 -13.01 14.24
N LEU A 229 7.37 -11.93 13.52
CA LEU A 229 8.23 -10.76 13.50
C LEU A 229 8.14 -10.00 14.82
N SER A 230 9.26 -9.41 15.25
CA SER A 230 9.25 -8.45 16.35
C SER A 230 8.62 -7.13 15.88
N THR A 231 8.09 -6.30 16.77
CA THR A 231 7.53 -4.97 16.40
C THR A 231 8.53 -4.12 15.60
N SER A 232 9.83 -4.19 15.89
CA SER A 232 10.88 -3.49 15.16
C SER A 232 11.18 -4.07 13.77
N ASP A 233 10.91 -5.37 13.57
CA ASP A 233 11.06 -6.02 12.25
C ASP A 233 9.83 -5.81 11.36
N HIS A 234 8.72 -5.30 11.88
CA HIS A 234 7.54 -4.95 11.11
C HIS A 234 7.69 -3.56 10.47
N MET A 235 7.08 -3.37 9.31
CA MET A 235 6.61 -2.06 8.90
C MET A 235 5.46 -1.62 9.81
N TYR A 236 5.06 -0.36 9.78
CA TYR A 236 3.86 0.05 10.51
C TYR A 236 3.17 1.23 9.87
N MET A 237 1.90 1.40 10.22
CA MET A 237 1.11 2.53 9.77
C MET A 237 0.59 3.37 10.93
N LEU A 238 0.19 4.60 10.62
CA LEU A 238 -0.57 5.46 11.52
C LEU A 238 -2.01 5.55 11.02
N ASN A 239 -2.95 5.23 11.91
CA ASN A 239 -4.35 5.58 11.77
C ASN A 239 -4.52 7.04 12.21
N HIS A 240 -4.19 7.97 11.31
CA HIS A 240 -4.20 9.42 11.57
C HIS A 240 -5.41 10.11 10.92
N PHE A 241 -6.56 9.48 11.08
CA PHE A 241 -7.87 10.04 10.75
C PHE A 241 -8.63 10.26 12.06
N TYR A 242 -9.23 11.45 12.20
CA TYR A 242 -9.87 11.88 13.44
C TYR A 242 -11.38 11.77 13.32
N ASP A 243 -11.98 11.11 14.30
CA ASP A 243 -13.41 10.89 14.34
C ASP A 243 -14.11 11.69 15.44
N LYS A 244 -15.39 11.94 15.19
CA LYS A 244 -16.29 12.58 16.15
C LYS A 244 -17.56 11.76 16.33
N ASP A 245 -18.00 11.65 17.58
CA ASP A 245 -19.37 11.25 17.91
C ASP A 245 -20.28 12.50 17.88
N VAL A 246 -20.68 12.91 16.68
CA VAL A 246 -21.47 14.15 16.48
C VAL A 246 -22.86 14.09 17.11
N PHE A 247 -23.41 12.88 17.30
CA PHE A 247 -24.78 12.68 17.77
C PHE A 247 -24.86 12.13 19.21
N GLY A 248 -23.73 11.85 19.86
CA GLY A 248 -23.68 11.21 21.18
C GLY A 248 -24.26 9.79 21.17
N THR A 249 -24.25 9.14 20.01
CA THR A 249 -24.83 7.81 19.80
C THR A 249 -23.77 6.70 19.91
N GLY A 250 -22.50 7.06 20.04
CA GLY A 250 -21.36 6.16 19.89
C GLY A 250 -21.04 5.81 18.43
N VAL A 251 -21.75 6.39 17.45
CA VAL A 251 -21.42 6.26 16.04
C VAL A 251 -20.40 7.33 15.69
N LEU A 252 -19.22 6.88 15.32
CA LEU A 252 -18.11 7.72 14.91
C LEU A 252 -18.22 8.05 13.43
N ILE A 253 -17.91 9.29 13.08
CA ILE A 253 -17.81 9.77 11.71
C ILE A 253 -16.54 10.59 11.57
N SER A 254 -15.94 10.54 10.39
CA SER A 254 -14.78 11.33 10.02
C SER A 254 -15.06 12.83 10.15
N ASP A 255 -14.04 13.60 10.48
CA ASP A 255 -14.16 15.04 10.75
C ASP A 255 -13.57 15.94 9.64
N PRO A 256 -14.33 16.20 8.55
CA PRO A 256 -13.85 17.07 7.46
C PRO A 256 -13.62 18.52 7.89
N VAL A 257 -14.23 18.97 8.98
CA VAL A 257 -14.14 20.37 9.44
C VAL A 257 -12.76 20.67 10.00
N ASP A 258 -12.23 19.79 10.86
CA ASP A 258 -10.88 19.95 11.42
C ASP A 258 -9.81 19.20 10.63
N ALA A 259 -10.17 18.45 9.58
CA ALA A 259 -9.23 17.76 8.68
C ALA A 259 -8.04 18.63 8.22
N PRO A 260 -8.19 19.93 7.83
CA PRO A 260 -7.03 20.76 7.50
C PRO A 260 -6.00 20.93 8.63
N THR A 261 -6.46 20.84 9.89
CA THR A 261 -5.61 20.90 11.09
C THR A 261 -5.05 19.52 11.43
N THR A 262 -5.91 18.49 11.45
CA THR A 262 -5.52 17.09 11.70
C THR A 262 -4.47 16.64 10.69
N ASN A 263 -4.70 16.86 9.39
CA ASN A 263 -3.79 16.53 8.30
C ASN A 263 -2.68 17.58 8.11
N GLY A 264 -2.51 18.49 9.07
CA GLY A 264 -1.43 19.46 9.09
C GLY A 264 -0.08 18.81 9.43
N VAL A 265 1.00 19.35 8.87
CA VAL A 265 2.37 18.84 9.07
C VAL A 265 2.72 18.64 10.54
N ALA A 266 2.37 19.60 11.39
CA ALA A 266 2.69 19.54 12.82
C ALA A 266 1.96 18.40 13.54
N SER A 267 0.69 18.16 13.22
CA SER A 267 -0.13 17.10 13.80
C SER A 267 0.40 15.72 13.40
N ILE A 268 0.62 15.51 12.09
CA ILE A 268 1.15 14.25 11.56
C ILE A 268 2.53 13.92 12.14
N LEU A 269 3.44 14.91 12.19
CA LEU A 269 4.78 14.69 12.75
C LEU A 269 4.75 14.45 14.26
N ALA A 270 3.81 15.06 15.00
CA ALA A 270 3.65 14.79 16.42
C ALA A 270 3.20 13.34 16.66
N ASN A 271 2.20 12.86 15.92
CA ASN A 271 1.78 11.45 15.97
C ASN A 271 2.93 10.51 15.60
N ALA A 272 3.59 10.75 14.46
CA ALA A 272 4.70 9.94 14.00
C ALA A 272 5.88 9.89 15.01
N ALA A 273 6.21 11.01 15.65
CA ALA A 273 7.23 11.07 16.69
C ALA A 273 6.81 10.33 17.96
N GLY A 274 5.52 10.36 18.32
CA GLY A 274 4.97 9.58 19.43
C GLY A 274 5.04 8.07 19.20
N CYS A 275 4.85 7.61 17.95
CA CYS A 275 4.93 6.20 17.58
C CYS A 275 6.35 5.68 17.34
N ALA A 276 7.28 6.53 16.88
CA ALA A 276 8.62 6.10 16.46
C ALA A 276 9.37 5.21 17.48
N PRO A 277 9.30 5.44 18.81
CA PRO A 277 9.93 4.55 19.79
C PRO A 277 9.46 3.09 19.73
N LEU A 278 8.24 2.83 19.27
CA LEU A 278 7.69 1.48 19.10
C LEU A 278 8.23 0.81 17.82
N GLY A 279 8.59 1.60 16.81
CA GLY A 279 9.16 1.17 15.53
C GLY A 279 10.70 1.28 15.46
N ASP A 280 11.40 1.06 16.57
CA ASP A 280 12.87 1.15 16.68
C ASP A 280 13.45 2.53 16.30
N GLY A 281 12.70 3.60 16.61
CA GLY A 281 13.08 4.98 16.33
C GLY A 281 12.93 5.39 14.86
N LEU A 282 12.37 4.52 14.01
CA LEU A 282 12.04 4.84 12.62
C LEU A 282 10.64 5.47 12.53
N TYR A 283 10.41 6.25 11.48
CA TYR A 283 9.08 6.78 11.14
C TYR A 283 8.17 5.70 10.53
N PRO A 284 6.84 5.89 10.50
CA PRO A 284 5.91 4.92 9.90
C PRO A 284 6.20 4.68 8.42
N ASN A 285 5.78 3.52 7.93
CA ASN A 285 5.74 3.25 6.50
C ASN A 285 4.51 3.89 5.84
N PHE A 286 3.38 4.00 6.54
CA PHE A 286 2.17 4.60 6.01
C PHE A 286 1.56 5.59 6.99
N VAL A 287 1.13 6.74 6.48
CA VAL A 287 0.31 7.70 7.23
C VAL A 287 -1.05 7.73 6.57
N LEU A 288 -2.04 7.11 7.20
CA LEU A 288 -3.38 6.97 6.67
C LEU A 288 -4.25 8.14 7.12
N LEU A 289 -4.89 8.84 6.17
CA LEU A 289 -5.71 10.02 6.43
C LEU A 289 -7.08 9.89 5.76
N ASP A 290 -8.08 10.49 6.40
CA ASP A 290 -9.31 10.95 5.76
C ASP A 290 -9.08 12.32 5.12
N TYR A 291 -9.80 12.60 4.04
CA TYR A 291 -9.78 13.86 3.30
C TYR A 291 -8.34 14.27 2.94
N VAL A 292 -7.65 13.40 2.21
CA VAL A 292 -6.21 13.55 1.87
C VAL A 292 -5.88 14.87 1.14
N ASP A 293 -6.89 15.50 0.53
CA ASP A 293 -6.82 16.79 -0.14
C ASP A 293 -6.96 18.00 0.81
N LEU A 294 -7.37 17.76 2.04
CA LEU A 294 -7.42 18.77 3.11
C LEU A 294 -6.17 18.66 3.99
N GLY A 295 -5.44 19.77 4.13
CA GLY A 295 -4.20 19.83 4.91
C GLY A 295 -2.95 19.71 4.05
N ASN A 296 -1.88 19.10 4.60
CA ASN A 296 -0.59 18.99 3.91
C ASN A 296 0.15 17.69 4.26
N GLY A 297 -0.56 16.57 4.11
CA GLY A 297 -0.05 15.24 4.39
C GLY A 297 1.20 14.88 3.57
N LEU A 298 1.24 15.26 2.29
CA LEU A 298 2.40 14.99 1.43
C LEU A 298 3.67 15.69 1.96
N ALA A 299 3.58 16.94 2.43
CA ALA A 299 4.74 17.61 3.01
C ALA A 299 5.21 16.93 4.29
N ALA A 300 4.30 16.42 5.13
CA ALA A 300 4.66 15.71 6.35
C ALA A 300 5.43 14.42 6.05
N VAL A 301 4.95 13.60 5.11
CA VAL A 301 5.65 12.36 4.72
C VAL A 301 6.97 12.65 4.02
N ASN A 302 7.06 13.73 3.24
CA ASN A 302 8.33 14.16 2.64
C ASN A 302 9.36 14.55 3.69
N GLN A 303 8.96 15.27 4.75
CA GLN A 303 9.85 15.58 5.87
C GLN A 303 10.33 14.32 6.60
N MET A 304 9.47 13.34 6.85
CA MET A 304 9.87 12.04 7.43
C MET A 304 10.83 11.28 6.52
N ASN A 305 10.68 11.44 5.21
CA ASN A 305 11.60 10.90 4.21
C ASN A 305 12.87 11.75 4.02
N GLY A 306 12.98 12.92 4.64
CA GLY A 306 14.11 13.85 4.47
C GLY A 306 14.25 14.42 3.06
N ILE A 307 13.13 14.68 2.38
CA ILE A 307 13.08 15.24 1.01
C ILE A 307 12.21 16.49 0.89
#